data_AF-A0A9E4LVW9-F1
#
_entry.id   AF-A0A9E4LVW9-F1
#
_cell.length_a   1.000
_cell.length_b   1.000
_cell.length_c   1.000
_cell.angle_alpha   90.00
_cell.angle_beta   90.00
_cell.angle_gamma   90.00
#
_symmetry.space_group_name_H-M   'P 1'
#
loop_
_entity.id
_entity.type
_entity.pdbx_description
1 polymer ?
#
loop_
_entity_poly.entity_id
_entity_poly.type
_entity_poly.pdbx_seq_one_letter_code
_entity_poly.pdbx_strand_id
1 'polypeptide(L)'
;NHAAYDRMLQHRWLIDILAARHLASEPIEQVVSRISVRTDRWIGSMTRFVLDLPAGSERAKALVQGLMTADMDPRMLLIASRLVQTGKPGSEAVRKALAAGIEVGGLPAGLRRKFGQALALLGDPRRLDKLVGVPAGSFRIGGDVHPNSRPEHGCRVEAYHIGAYPVTNSAYQRFATATGRVWRSADATRPELANAPAVDLTWLDAMAYCAWLTSEWQATGRIGTDEIVRLPTEPEWEVAARGSRGSHYPWGEEWAAGHANGEETGFNEVCSVGLFPEARHHSDAWIWPGRYGSGPRRSGART
;
A
#
# COMPACT_ATOMS: atom_id res chain seq x y z
N ASN A 1 -27.95 -22.81 14.31
CA ASN A 1 -26.51 -22.53 14.47
C ASN A 1 -26.15 -21.08 14.80
N HIS A 2 -27.02 -20.09 14.58
CA HIS A 2 -26.77 -18.69 14.98
C HIS A 2 -26.67 -18.47 16.50
N ALA A 3 -27.61 -19.03 17.28
CA ALA A 3 -27.66 -18.85 18.74
C ALA A 3 -26.49 -19.49 19.52
N ALA A 4 -25.74 -20.40 18.91
CA ALA A 4 -24.51 -20.96 19.50
C ALA A 4 -23.32 -20.04 19.19
N TYR A 5 -23.26 -19.51 17.96
CA TYR A 5 -22.27 -18.53 17.54
C TYR A 5 -22.39 -17.21 18.33
N ASP A 6 -23.62 -16.70 18.52
CA ASP A 6 -23.86 -15.46 19.28
C ASP A 6 -23.51 -15.62 20.77
N ARG A 7 -23.80 -16.78 21.38
CA ARG A 7 -23.36 -17.09 22.75
C ARG A 7 -21.85 -17.21 22.86
N MET A 8 -21.19 -17.84 21.88
CA MET A 8 -19.73 -17.97 21.85
C MET A 8 -19.04 -16.60 21.68
N LEU A 9 -19.60 -15.71 20.86
CA LEU A 9 -19.15 -14.33 20.70
C LEU A 9 -19.35 -13.51 21.98
N GLN A 10 -20.49 -13.64 22.68
CA GLN A 10 -20.73 -12.98 23.96
C GLN A 10 -19.71 -13.40 25.03
N HIS A 11 -19.37 -14.69 25.10
CA HIS A 11 -18.32 -15.18 26.00
C HIS A 11 -16.94 -14.66 25.63
N ARG A 12 -16.55 -14.70 24.35
CA ARG A 12 -15.22 -14.24 23.92
C ARG A 12 -15.04 -12.74 24.12
N TRP A 13 -16.04 -11.94 23.76
CA TRP A 13 -16.03 -10.49 23.95
C TRP A 13 -15.92 -10.11 25.43
N LEU A 14 -16.69 -10.76 26.31
CA LEU A 14 -16.62 -10.52 27.75
C LEU A 14 -15.24 -10.90 28.31
N ILE A 15 -14.68 -12.04 27.87
CA ILE A 15 -13.32 -12.46 28.23
C ILE A 15 -12.30 -11.41 27.80
N ASP A 16 -12.40 -10.90 26.57
CA ASP A 16 -11.47 -9.88 26.07
C ASP A 16 -11.56 -8.57 26.86
N ILE A 17 -12.76 -8.16 27.31
CA ILE A 17 -12.93 -6.98 28.16
C ILE A 17 -12.32 -7.19 29.54
N LEU A 18 -12.61 -8.32 30.19
CA LEU A 18 -12.08 -8.60 31.53
C LEU A 18 -10.55 -8.74 31.49
N ALA A 19 -10.03 -9.40 30.46
CA ALA A 19 -8.59 -9.51 30.21
C ALA A 19 -7.95 -8.13 29.94
N ALA A 20 -8.59 -7.27 29.13
CA ALA A 20 -8.09 -5.91 28.88
C ALA A 20 -8.01 -5.08 30.17
N ARG A 21 -9.04 -5.16 31.03
CA ARG A 21 -9.06 -4.49 32.33
C ARG A 21 -7.96 -5.02 33.25
N HIS A 22 -7.71 -6.32 33.23
CA HIS A 22 -6.62 -6.93 33.98
C HIS A 22 -5.26 -6.42 33.49
N LEU A 23 -5.00 -6.41 32.18
CA LEU A 23 -3.76 -5.86 31.59
C LEU A 23 -3.53 -4.38 31.95
N ALA A 24 -4.61 -3.60 32.08
CA ALA A 24 -4.53 -2.21 32.50
C ALA A 24 -3.98 -2.03 33.93
N SER A 25 -4.17 -3.03 34.80
CA SER A 25 -3.66 -3.03 36.18
C SER A 25 -2.24 -3.57 36.34
N GLU A 26 -1.67 -4.23 35.31
CA GLU A 26 -0.36 -4.87 35.41
C GLU A 26 0.82 -3.92 35.04
N PRO A 27 2.04 -4.18 35.52
CA PRO A 27 3.26 -3.57 34.98
C PRO A 27 3.41 -3.87 33.48
N ILE A 28 3.96 -2.92 32.72
CA ILE A 28 3.98 -3.04 31.24
C ILE A 28 4.89 -4.15 30.75
N GLU A 29 5.95 -4.45 31.51
CA GLU A 29 6.88 -5.54 31.25
C GLU A 29 6.18 -6.90 31.35
N GLN A 30 5.24 -7.05 32.29
CA GLN A 30 4.42 -8.26 32.43
C GLN A 30 3.42 -8.37 31.27
N VAL A 31 2.81 -7.26 30.87
CA VAL A 31 1.93 -7.21 29.69
C VAL A 31 2.67 -7.67 28.44
N VAL A 32 3.86 -7.10 28.17
CA VAL A 32 4.71 -7.48 27.03
C VAL A 32 5.08 -8.96 27.10
N SER A 33 5.55 -9.44 28.26
CA SER A 33 5.92 -10.84 28.46
C SER A 33 4.76 -11.81 28.16
N ARG A 34 3.55 -11.52 28.65
CA ARG A 34 2.36 -12.37 28.40
C ARG A 34 2.02 -12.47 26.92
N ILE A 35 2.15 -11.36 26.19
CA ILE A 35 1.82 -11.28 24.76
C ILE A 35 2.85 -12.08 23.96
N SER A 36 4.15 -11.88 24.22
CA SER A 36 5.22 -12.56 23.50
C SER A 36 5.12 -14.09 23.59
N VAL A 37 4.56 -14.63 24.68
CA VAL A 37 4.40 -16.08 24.85
C VAL A 37 3.16 -16.63 24.15
N ARG A 38 2.06 -15.88 24.04
CA ARG A 38 0.80 -16.35 23.43
C ARG A 38 0.03 -15.25 22.69
N THR A 39 0.59 -14.74 21.59
CA THR A 39 -0.01 -13.65 20.81
C THR A 39 -1.48 -13.90 20.42
N ASP A 40 -1.81 -15.09 19.91
CA ASP A 40 -3.18 -15.43 19.48
C ASP A 40 -4.21 -15.35 20.60
N ARG A 41 -3.79 -15.59 21.85
CA ARG A 41 -4.68 -15.53 23.01
C ARG A 41 -4.99 -14.09 23.38
N TRP A 42 -3.99 -13.20 23.30
CA TRP A 42 -4.07 -11.85 23.86
C TRP A 42 -4.41 -10.77 22.84
N ILE A 43 -4.36 -11.04 21.53
CA ILE A 43 -4.53 -10.02 20.49
C ILE A 43 -5.89 -9.28 20.55
N GLY A 44 -6.97 -9.99 20.87
CA GLY A 44 -8.31 -9.42 21.04
C GLY A 44 -8.38 -8.50 22.25
N SER A 45 -7.93 -9.00 23.40
CA SER A 45 -7.87 -8.23 24.65
C SER A 45 -6.92 -7.03 24.55
N MET A 46 -5.80 -7.16 23.82
CA MET A 46 -4.85 -6.08 23.56
C MET A 46 -5.46 -4.98 22.71
N THR A 47 -6.17 -5.35 21.65
CA THR A 47 -6.91 -4.40 20.81
C THR A 47 -7.85 -3.54 21.65
N ARG A 48 -8.49 -4.13 22.66
CA ARG A 48 -9.37 -3.40 23.59
C ARG A 48 -8.59 -2.57 24.60
N PHE A 49 -7.57 -3.16 25.23
CA PHE A 49 -6.72 -2.49 26.21
C PHE A 49 -6.10 -1.19 25.67
N VAL A 50 -5.63 -1.19 24.42
CA VAL A 50 -5.00 0.00 23.83
C VAL A 50 -5.99 1.10 23.41
N LEU A 51 -7.30 0.82 23.33
CA LEU A 51 -8.29 1.87 23.06
C LEU A 51 -8.37 2.88 24.21
N ASP A 52 -8.17 2.41 25.43
CA ASP A 52 -8.26 3.23 26.64
C ASP A 52 -6.87 3.76 27.07
N LEU A 53 -5.80 3.45 26.32
CA LEU A 53 -4.44 3.89 26.62
C LEU A 53 -4.10 5.15 25.80
N PRO A 54 -3.96 6.33 26.44
CA PRO A 54 -3.69 7.56 25.70
C PRO A 54 -2.39 7.47 24.89
N ALA A 55 -2.48 7.71 23.59
CA ALA A 55 -1.34 7.70 22.67
C ALA A 55 -0.29 8.72 23.13
N GLY A 56 0.98 8.29 23.17
CA GLY A 56 2.10 9.12 23.64
C GLY A 56 2.25 9.26 25.16
N SER A 57 1.38 8.65 25.98
CA SER A 57 1.64 8.51 27.43
C SER A 57 2.91 7.69 27.69
N GLU A 58 3.56 7.87 28.86
CA GLU A 58 4.76 7.07 29.22
C GLU A 58 4.48 5.57 29.17
N ARG A 59 3.29 5.15 29.61
CA ARG A 59 2.85 3.76 29.54
C ARG A 59 2.68 3.28 28.09
N ALA A 60 2.14 4.11 27.20
CA ALA A 60 2.06 3.79 25.76
C ALA A 60 3.45 3.69 25.12
N LYS A 61 4.38 4.59 25.46
CA LYS A 61 5.76 4.56 24.96
C LYS A 61 6.49 3.29 25.39
N ALA A 62 6.39 2.93 26.67
CA ALA A 62 7.01 1.72 27.20
C ALA A 62 6.42 0.45 26.56
N LEU A 63 5.10 0.43 26.31
CA LEU A 63 4.46 -0.66 25.59
C LEU A 63 4.98 -0.78 24.15
N VAL A 64 5.01 0.33 23.40
CA VAL A 64 5.54 0.35 22.03
C VAL A 64 6.97 -0.17 22.02
N GLN A 65 7.83 0.31 22.93
CA GLN A 65 9.22 -0.17 23.03
C GLN A 65 9.30 -1.69 23.24
N GLY A 66 8.46 -2.25 24.13
CA GLY A 66 8.41 -3.70 24.37
C GLY A 66 7.81 -4.51 23.21
N LEU A 67 6.95 -3.92 22.39
CA LEU A 67 6.35 -4.58 21.22
C LEU A 67 7.24 -4.54 19.97
N MET A 68 8.26 -3.69 19.95
CA MET A 68 9.15 -3.47 18.80
C MET A 68 10.37 -4.42 18.76
N THR A 69 10.29 -5.59 19.39
CA THR A 69 11.36 -6.60 19.37
C THR A 69 11.35 -7.41 18.08
N ALA A 70 12.53 -7.84 17.61
CA ALA A 70 12.69 -8.54 16.32
C ALA A 70 11.87 -9.84 16.19
N ASP A 71 11.72 -10.60 17.29
CA ASP A 71 10.98 -11.88 17.30
C ASP A 71 9.47 -11.73 17.53
N MET A 72 8.96 -10.49 17.58
CA MET A 72 7.55 -10.24 17.86
C MET A 72 6.68 -10.62 16.66
N ASP A 73 5.50 -11.18 16.94
CA ASP A 73 4.47 -11.39 15.95
C ASP A 73 4.15 -10.07 15.20
N PRO A 74 4.19 -10.04 13.86
CA PRO A 74 3.96 -8.83 13.07
C PRO A 74 2.62 -8.12 13.39
N ARG A 75 1.62 -8.84 13.88
CA ARG A 75 0.34 -8.24 14.29
C ARG A 75 0.49 -7.27 15.47
N MET A 76 1.56 -7.36 16.26
CA MET A 76 1.85 -6.42 17.34
C MET A 76 2.27 -5.04 16.81
N LEU A 77 2.83 -4.96 15.60
CA LEU A 77 3.12 -3.67 14.96
C LEU A 77 1.83 -2.87 14.70
N LEU A 78 0.69 -3.53 14.50
CA LEU A 78 -0.62 -2.87 14.38
C LEU A 78 -1.17 -2.36 15.72
N ILE A 79 -0.75 -2.97 16.83
CA ILE A 79 -1.08 -2.46 18.16
C ILE A 79 -0.20 -1.25 18.46
N ALA A 80 1.11 -1.36 18.20
CA ALA A 80 2.05 -0.26 18.35
C ALA A 80 1.66 0.96 17.49
N SER A 81 1.19 0.74 16.25
CA SER A 81 0.78 1.83 15.35
C SER A 81 -0.39 2.67 15.88
N ARG A 82 -1.26 2.09 16.72
CA ARG A 82 -2.39 2.80 17.35
C ARG A 82 -1.98 3.67 18.55
N LEU A 83 -0.80 3.41 19.11
CA LEU A 83 -0.30 4.07 20.32
C LEU A 83 0.66 5.22 20.03
N VAL A 84 1.12 5.35 18.78
CA VAL A 84 2.01 6.40 18.32
C VAL A 84 1.25 7.51 17.61
N GLN A 85 1.80 8.72 17.62
CA GLN A 85 1.22 9.89 16.97
C GLN A 85 2.03 10.28 15.74
N THR A 86 1.35 10.66 14.66
CA THR A 86 1.95 11.16 13.43
C THR A 86 2.90 12.32 13.71
N GLY A 87 4.11 12.27 13.15
CA GLY A 87 5.12 13.34 13.28
C GLY A 87 5.85 13.39 14.63
N LYS A 88 5.64 12.42 15.54
CA LYS A 88 6.41 12.30 16.79
C LYS A 88 7.57 11.29 16.66
N PRO A 89 8.71 11.50 17.35
CA PRO A 89 9.87 10.59 17.27
C PRO A 89 9.56 9.12 17.55
N GLY A 90 8.63 8.83 18.46
CA GLY A 90 8.20 7.46 18.78
C GLY A 90 7.49 6.72 17.63
N SER A 91 7.00 7.42 16.61
CA SER A 91 6.33 6.80 15.46
C SER A 91 7.30 6.28 14.39
N GLU A 92 8.53 6.80 14.34
CA GLU A 92 9.45 6.51 13.23
C GLU A 92 9.86 5.04 13.17
N ALA A 93 10.20 4.44 14.31
CA ALA A 93 10.55 3.03 14.38
C ALA A 93 9.39 2.13 13.94
N VAL A 94 8.16 2.47 14.36
CA VAL A 94 6.95 1.73 13.98
C VAL A 94 6.70 1.85 12.46
N ARG A 95 6.81 3.06 11.90
CA ARG A 95 6.68 3.28 10.44
C ARG A 95 7.69 2.47 9.64
N LYS A 96 8.97 2.50 10.04
CA LYS A 96 10.02 1.73 9.38
C LYS A 96 9.76 0.23 9.44
N ALA A 97 9.34 -0.30 10.58
CA ALA A 97 9.03 -1.72 10.71
C ALA A 97 7.80 -2.14 9.89
N LEU A 98 6.75 -1.32 9.86
CA LEU A 98 5.58 -1.56 9.01
C LEU A 98 5.97 -1.57 7.52
N ALA A 99 6.78 -0.60 7.08
CA ALA A 99 7.26 -0.53 5.70
C ALA A 99 8.13 -1.75 5.36
N ALA A 100 9.08 -2.10 6.23
CA ALA A 100 9.94 -3.28 6.06
C ALA A 100 9.13 -4.57 5.98
N GLY A 101 8.09 -4.73 6.82
CA GLY A 101 7.20 -5.88 6.76
C GLY A 101 6.42 -5.99 5.44
N ILE A 102 6.15 -4.87 4.78
CA ILE A 102 5.58 -4.87 3.42
C ILE A 102 6.64 -5.21 2.38
N GLU A 103 7.85 -4.65 2.48
CA GLU A 103 8.88 -4.72 1.44
C GLU A 103 9.65 -6.06 1.40
N VAL A 104 9.91 -6.68 2.56
CA VAL A 104 10.61 -7.98 2.65
C VAL A 104 9.78 -9.12 2.04
N GLY A 105 8.45 -8.95 1.98
CA GLY A 105 7.54 -9.99 1.49
C GLY A 105 7.26 -11.08 2.52
N GLY A 106 6.47 -12.08 2.12
CA GLY A 106 6.14 -13.24 2.96
C GLY A 106 5.02 -13.02 3.99
N LEU A 107 4.60 -11.78 4.23
CA LEU A 107 3.41 -11.51 5.04
C LEU A 107 2.12 -11.82 4.25
N PRO A 108 1.10 -12.41 4.91
CA PRO A 108 -0.22 -12.59 4.29
C PRO A 108 -0.77 -11.26 3.76
N ALA A 109 -1.40 -11.28 2.58
CA ALA A 109 -1.91 -10.07 1.92
C ALA A 109 -2.81 -9.23 2.84
N GLY A 110 -3.71 -9.87 3.60
CA GLY A 110 -4.58 -9.17 4.54
C GLY A 110 -3.82 -8.41 5.65
N LEU A 111 -2.63 -8.87 6.06
CA LEU A 111 -1.79 -8.16 7.02
C LEU A 111 -1.04 -7.01 6.36
N ARG A 112 -0.47 -7.23 5.17
CA ARG A 112 0.15 -6.17 4.36
C ARG A 112 -0.82 -5.00 4.13
N ARG A 113 -2.09 -5.30 3.81
CA ARG A 113 -3.15 -4.29 3.67
C ARG A 113 -3.32 -3.44 4.92
N LYS A 114 -3.37 -4.06 6.11
CA LYS A 114 -3.48 -3.33 7.39
C LYS A 114 -2.24 -2.49 7.68
N PHE A 115 -1.05 -2.97 7.29
CA PHE A 115 0.19 -2.20 7.41
C PHE A 115 0.15 -0.96 6.50
N GLY A 116 -0.28 -1.12 5.25
CA GLY A 116 -0.44 0.00 4.31
C GLY A 116 -1.42 1.06 4.80
N GLN A 117 -2.56 0.64 5.38
CA GLN A 117 -3.52 1.55 6.01
C GLN A 117 -2.92 2.28 7.22
N ALA A 118 -2.16 1.58 8.07
CA ALA A 118 -1.48 2.21 9.20
C ALA A 118 -0.43 3.24 8.74
N LEU A 119 0.33 2.94 7.68
CA LEU A 119 1.28 3.87 7.08
C LEU A 119 0.59 5.09 6.45
N ALA A 120 -0.59 4.92 5.83
CA ALA A 120 -1.36 6.03 5.31
C ALA A 120 -1.74 7.06 6.42
N LEU A 121 -2.02 6.57 7.63
CA LEU A 121 -2.37 7.41 8.78
C LEU A 121 -1.14 8.03 9.47
N LEU A 122 -0.06 7.26 9.60
CA LEU A 122 1.15 7.68 10.34
C LEU A 122 2.16 8.45 9.49
N GLY A 123 1.98 8.45 8.17
CA GLY A 123 2.98 8.85 7.19
C GLY A 123 3.75 7.63 6.69
N ASP A 124 3.91 7.52 5.38
CA ASP A 124 4.61 6.40 4.77
C ASP A 124 6.07 6.78 4.50
N PRO A 125 7.06 6.04 5.04
CA PRO A 125 8.46 6.34 4.79
C PRO A 125 8.89 5.92 3.38
N ARG A 126 8.08 5.14 2.66
CA ARG A 126 8.39 4.70 1.30
C ARG A 126 8.23 5.86 0.32
N ARG A 127 9.11 5.92 -0.69
CA ARG A 127 9.03 6.90 -1.80
C ARG A 127 7.92 6.51 -2.77
N LEU A 128 6.67 6.81 -2.43
CA LEU A 128 5.50 6.47 -3.27
C LEU A 128 5.41 7.30 -4.56
N ASP A 129 6.23 8.33 -4.68
CA ASP A 129 6.44 9.17 -5.86
C ASP A 129 7.67 8.75 -6.69
N LYS A 130 8.27 7.59 -6.38
CA LYS A 130 9.47 7.09 -7.05
C LYS A 130 9.22 6.90 -8.54
N LEU A 131 10.14 7.43 -9.35
CA LEU A 131 10.26 7.11 -10.76
C LEU A 131 11.29 6.00 -10.97
N VAL A 132 11.11 5.25 -12.04
CA VAL A 132 12.05 4.23 -12.50
C VAL A 132 12.35 4.44 -13.97
N GLY A 133 13.60 4.25 -14.35
CA GLY A 133 14.07 4.45 -15.70
C GLY A 133 13.85 3.21 -16.57
N VAL A 134 13.38 3.43 -17.79
CA VAL A 134 13.29 2.41 -18.83
C VAL A 134 14.26 2.82 -19.95
N PRO A 135 15.22 1.95 -20.31
CA PRO A 135 16.20 2.29 -21.35
C PRO A 135 15.55 2.32 -22.73
N ALA A 136 16.12 3.14 -23.61
CA ALA A 136 15.77 3.12 -25.03
C ALA A 136 16.06 1.74 -25.62
N GLY A 137 15.21 1.27 -26.53
CA GLY A 137 15.41 -0.03 -27.14
C GLY A 137 14.29 -0.45 -28.08
N SER A 138 14.51 -1.59 -28.73
CA SER A 138 13.52 -2.28 -29.52
C SER A 138 12.95 -3.45 -28.73
N PHE A 139 11.64 -3.45 -28.53
CA PHE A 139 10.92 -4.43 -27.73
C PHE A 139 9.86 -5.11 -28.59
N ARG A 140 9.40 -6.29 -28.15
CA ARG A 140 8.22 -6.96 -28.70
C ARG A 140 7.03 -6.61 -27.81
N ILE A 141 5.99 -6.03 -28.39
CA ILE A 141 4.75 -5.70 -27.70
C ILE A 141 3.56 -6.39 -28.36
N GLY A 142 2.48 -6.54 -27.62
CA GLY A 142 1.32 -7.33 -27.99
C GLY A 142 1.49 -8.81 -27.62
N GLY A 143 0.55 -9.62 -28.08
CA GLY A 143 0.53 -11.06 -27.82
C GLY A 143 -0.76 -11.70 -28.32
N ASP A 144 -0.78 -13.03 -28.28
CA ASP A 144 -1.88 -13.80 -28.88
C ASP A 144 -3.04 -14.09 -27.93
N VAL A 145 -2.93 -13.69 -26.66
CA VAL A 145 -3.93 -14.01 -25.63
C VAL A 145 -5.23 -13.22 -25.81
N HIS A 146 -5.17 -11.92 -26.13
CA HIS A 146 -6.34 -11.06 -26.28
C HIS A 146 -6.45 -10.48 -27.70
N PRO A 147 -7.64 -10.41 -28.35
CA PRO A 147 -7.77 -9.94 -29.73
C PRO A 147 -7.18 -8.55 -29.97
N ASN A 148 -7.36 -7.63 -29.03
CA ASN A 148 -6.83 -6.26 -29.12
C ASN A 148 -5.31 -6.17 -28.90
N SER A 149 -4.64 -7.28 -28.59
CA SER A 149 -3.18 -7.34 -28.39
C SER A 149 -2.47 -7.99 -29.58
N ARG A 150 -3.22 -8.44 -30.61
CA ARG A 150 -2.68 -9.10 -31.80
C ARG A 150 -2.43 -8.12 -32.95
N PRO A 151 -1.43 -8.37 -33.81
CA PRO A 151 -0.35 -9.35 -33.65
C PRO A 151 0.77 -8.79 -32.76
N GLU A 152 1.62 -9.67 -32.23
CA GLU A 152 2.87 -9.24 -31.63
C GLU A 152 3.76 -8.57 -32.69
N HIS A 153 4.27 -7.37 -32.39
CA HIS A 153 5.09 -6.59 -33.31
C HIS A 153 6.25 -5.90 -32.60
N GLY A 154 7.26 -5.52 -33.38
CA GLY A 154 8.40 -4.76 -32.85
C GLY A 154 8.01 -3.29 -32.63
N CYS A 155 8.36 -2.74 -31.47
CA CYS A 155 8.20 -1.34 -31.15
C CYS A 155 9.50 -0.78 -30.59
N ARG A 156 9.92 0.38 -31.10
CA ARG A 156 11.03 1.13 -30.53
C ARG A 156 10.48 2.17 -29.55
N VAL A 157 11.04 2.22 -28.35
CA VAL A 157 10.80 3.30 -27.38
C VAL A 157 12.12 3.98 -27.07
N GLU A 158 12.07 5.29 -26.87
CA GLU A 158 13.23 6.04 -26.36
C GLU A 158 13.37 5.83 -24.85
N ALA A 159 14.44 6.35 -24.25
CA ALA A 159 14.60 6.27 -22.80
C ALA A 159 13.61 7.21 -22.10
N TYR A 160 12.95 6.73 -21.05
CA TYR A 160 12.01 7.53 -20.27
C TYR A 160 11.99 7.07 -18.81
N HIS A 161 11.30 7.85 -17.98
CA HIS A 161 11.00 7.49 -16.60
C HIS A 161 9.51 7.29 -16.42
N ILE A 162 9.13 6.34 -15.57
CA ILE A 162 7.73 6.05 -15.25
C ILE A 162 7.54 5.86 -13.75
N GLY A 163 6.34 6.16 -13.25
CA GLY A 163 6.00 5.96 -11.84
C GLY A 163 6.10 4.49 -11.45
N ALA A 164 6.84 4.20 -10.38
CA ALA A 164 6.90 2.84 -9.80
C ALA A 164 5.55 2.41 -9.20
N TYR A 165 4.70 3.38 -8.93
CA TYR A 165 3.38 3.23 -8.35
C TYR A 165 2.38 4.13 -9.08
N PRO A 166 1.10 3.75 -9.13
CA PRO A 166 0.04 4.67 -9.52
C PRO A 166 0.04 5.91 -8.64
N VAL A 167 -0.41 7.04 -9.20
CA VAL A 167 -0.62 8.28 -8.43
C VAL A 167 -1.54 8.00 -7.25
N THR A 168 -1.12 8.37 -6.04
CA THR A 168 -1.89 8.12 -4.81
C THR A 168 -3.00 9.17 -4.61
N ASN A 169 -4.00 8.83 -3.80
CA ASN A 169 -5.04 9.77 -3.38
C ASN A 169 -4.46 11.05 -2.78
N SER A 170 -3.46 10.94 -1.89
CA SER A 170 -2.79 12.10 -1.28
C SER A 170 -2.04 12.98 -2.29
N ALA A 171 -1.39 12.38 -3.28
CA ALA A 171 -0.70 13.13 -4.34
C ALA A 171 -1.69 13.88 -5.22
N TYR A 172 -2.78 13.23 -5.63
CA TYR A 172 -3.82 13.87 -6.44
C TYR A 172 -4.61 14.92 -5.64
N GLN A 173 -4.86 14.69 -4.34
CA GLN A 173 -5.52 15.68 -3.47
C GLN A 173 -4.72 16.99 -3.38
N ARG A 174 -3.38 16.94 -3.38
CA ARG A 174 -2.54 18.15 -3.45
C ARG A 174 -2.82 18.95 -4.71
N PHE A 175 -2.88 18.28 -5.87
CA PHE A 175 -3.23 18.91 -7.14
C PHE A 175 -4.63 19.52 -7.13
N ALA A 176 -5.63 18.75 -6.68
CA ALA A 176 -7.02 19.21 -6.63
C ALA A 176 -7.15 20.46 -5.75
N THR A 177 -6.47 20.46 -4.59
CA THR A 177 -6.45 21.61 -3.67
C THR A 177 -5.72 22.81 -4.28
N ALA A 178 -4.54 22.62 -4.88
CA ALA A 178 -3.74 23.70 -5.46
C ALA A 178 -4.40 24.37 -6.67
N THR A 179 -5.20 23.62 -7.43
CA THR A 179 -5.86 24.10 -8.66
C THR A 179 -7.32 24.46 -8.48
N GLY A 180 -7.90 24.21 -7.30
CA GLY A 180 -9.33 24.38 -7.03
C GLY A 180 -10.23 23.42 -7.81
N ARG A 181 -9.67 22.35 -8.39
CA ARG A 181 -10.43 21.35 -9.16
C ARG A 181 -11.26 20.46 -8.23
N VAL A 182 -12.51 20.24 -8.63
CA VAL A 182 -13.41 19.35 -7.90
C VAL A 182 -13.11 17.91 -8.28
N TRP A 183 -12.65 17.12 -7.31
CA TRP A 183 -12.47 15.67 -7.46
C TRP A 183 -13.54 14.93 -6.64
N ARG A 184 -14.37 14.14 -7.31
CA ARG A 184 -15.51 13.44 -6.71
C ARG A 184 -15.24 11.94 -6.55
N SER A 185 -14.28 11.60 -5.70
CA SER A 185 -14.06 10.21 -5.29
C SER A 185 -14.47 10.00 -3.84
N ALA A 186 -15.16 8.89 -3.56
CA ALA A 186 -15.51 8.49 -2.20
C ALA A 186 -14.26 8.12 -1.35
N ASP A 187 -13.17 7.74 -2.02
CA ASP A 187 -11.92 7.34 -1.37
C ASP A 187 -11.02 8.54 -1.05
N ALA A 188 -11.21 9.67 -1.73
CA ALA A 188 -10.38 10.88 -1.57
C ALA A 188 -10.37 11.43 -0.14
N THR A 189 -11.49 11.31 0.58
CA THR A 189 -11.66 11.87 1.93
C THR A 189 -11.30 10.87 3.03
N ARG A 190 -10.88 9.65 2.69
CA ARG A 190 -10.59 8.58 3.67
C ARG A 190 -9.09 8.55 3.99
N PRO A 191 -8.66 8.95 5.20
CA PRO A 191 -7.23 9.06 5.54
C PRO A 191 -6.47 7.72 5.43
N GLU A 192 -7.11 6.60 5.74
CA GLU A 192 -6.54 5.26 5.62
C GLU A 192 -6.31 4.82 4.17
N LEU A 193 -6.93 5.52 3.21
CA LEU A 193 -6.75 5.32 1.77
C LEU A 193 -5.86 6.40 1.13
N ALA A 194 -5.19 7.26 1.91
CA ALA A 194 -4.33 8.32 1.39
C ALA A 194 -3.21 7.78 0.47
N ASN A 195 -2.77 6.54 0.67
CA ASN A 195 -1.75 5.86 -0.15
C ASN A 195 -2.34 4.87 -1.16
N ALA A 196 -3.66 4.76 -1.27
CA ALA A 196 -4.30 3.99 -2.34
C ALA A 196 -4.24 4.79 -3.66
N PRO A 197 -4.34 4.12 -4.83
CA PRO A 197 -4.42 4.79 -6.12
C PRO A 197 -5.57 5.80 -6.18
N ALA A 198 -5.33 6.94 -6.83
CA ALA A 198 -6.38 7.89 -7.17
C ALA A 198 -7.34 7.28 -8.21
N VAL A 199 -8.63 7.28 -7.89
CA VAL A 199 -9.70 6.72 -8.71
C VAL A 199 -10.77 7.77 -9.03
N ASP A 200 -11.74 7.39 -9.86
CA ASP A 200 -12.83 8.25 -10.32
C ASP A 200 -12.32 9.51 -11.05
N LEU A 201 -11.32 9.31 -11.92
CA LEU A 201 -10.69 10.36 -12.73
C LEU A 201 -10.98 10.16 -14.21
N THR A 202 -11.18 11.25 -14.95
CA THR A 202 -11.22 11.22 -16.41
C THR A 202 -9.80 11.26 -16.99
N TRP A 203 -9.68 10.94 -18.29
CA TRP A 203 -8.41 11.12 -19.01
C TRP A 203 -7.94 12.59 -18.99
N LEU A 204 -8.87 13.55 -19.08
CA LEU A 204 -8.57 14.98 -19.02
C LEU A 204 -8.05 15.42 -17.64
N ASP A 205 -8.55 14.79 -16.58
CA ASP A 205 -8.07 15.02 -15.22
C ASP A 205 -6.63 14.54 -15.05
N ALA A 206 -6.31 13.36 -15.59
CA ALA A 206 -4.98 12.79 -15.57
C ALA A 206 -3.97 13.64 -16.38
N MET A 207 -4.36 14.09 -17.57
CA MET A 207 -3.55 15.00 -18.40
C MET A 207 -3.26 16.33 -17.69
N ALA A 208 -4.25 16.91 -17.04
CA ALA A 208 -4.06 18.15 -16.30
C ALA A 208 -3.18 17.99 -15.06
N TYR A 209 -3.30 16.84 -14.37
CA TYR A 209 -2.39 16.49 -13.28
C TYR A 209 -0.95 16.42 -13.77
N CYS A 210 -0.68 15.78 -14.91
CA CYS A 210 0.65 15.73 -15.53
C CYS A 210 1.19 17.13 -15.89
N ALA A 211 0.36 18.00 -16.45
CA ALA A 211 0.75 19.38 -16.79
C ALA A 211 1.11 20.20 -15.53
N TRP A 212 0.30 20.08 -14.47
CA TRP A 212 0.60 20.70 -13.18
C TRP A 212 1.89 20.14 -12.57
N LEU A 213 2.07 18.82 -12.58
CA LEU A 213 3.25 18.17 -12.02
C LEU A 213 4.53 18.55 -12.77
N THR A 214 4.45 18.73 -14.09
CA THR A 214 5.55 19.27 -14.90
C THR A 214 6.00 20.63 -14.36
N SER A 215 5.06 21.55 -14.16
CA SER A 215 5.36 22.90 -13.64
C SER A 215 5.98 22.84 -12.24
N GLU A 216 5.39 22.04 -11.34
CA GLU A 216 5.88 21.89 -9.96
C GLU A 216 7.28 21.26 -9.89
N TRP A 217 7.53 20.23 -10.71
CA TRP A 217 8.81 19.51 -10.70
C TRP A 217 9.92 20.31 -11.37
N GLN A 218 9.63 21.08 -12.41
CA GLN A 218 10.58 22.03 -12.99
C GLN A 218 10.91 23.15 -11.98
N ALA A 219 9.90 23.72 -11.32
CA ALA A 219 10.10 24.79 -10.33
C ALA A 219 10.95 24.34 -9.12
N THR A 220 10.84 23.07 -8.74
CA THR A 220 11.63 22.48 -7.64
C THR A 220 12.98 21.91 -8.08
N GLY A 221 13.29 21.94 -9.38
CA GLY A 221 14.51 21.33 -9.95
C GLY A 221 14.54 19.80 -9.88
N ARG A 222 13.37 19.16 -9.71
CA ARG A 222 13.25 17.70 -9.72
C ARG A 222 13.40 17.12 -11.13
N ILE A 223 12.97 17.87 -12.14
CA ILE A 223 13.19 17.58 -13.57
C ILE A 223 13.75 18.83 -14.26
N GLY A 224 14.44 18.64 -15.39
CA GLY A 224 14.98 19.70 -16.24
C GLY A 224 13.88 20.56 -16.88
N THR A 225 14.26 21.76 -17.33
CA THR A 225 13.34 22.72 -17.96
C THR A 225 12.80 22.25 -19.31
N ASP A 226 13.47 21.30 -19.94
CA ASP A 226 13.11 20.64 -21.20
C ASP A 226 12.38 19.30 -21.00
N GLU A 227 12.28 18.82 -19.76
CA GLU A 227 11.59 17.58 -19.40
C GLU A 227 10.13 17.84 -19.05
N ILE A 228 9.26 16.87 -19.35
CA ILE A 228 7.82 16.94 -19.05
C ILE A 228 7.33 15.67 -18.35
N VAL A 229 6.31 15.82 -17.51
CA VAL A 229 5.51 14.71 -17.01
C VAL A 229 4.30 14.54 -17.92
N ARG A 230 4.04 13.30 -18.36
CA ARG A 230 2.86 12.94 -19.17
C ARG A 230 2.39 11.52 -18.86
N LEU A 231 1.22 11.18 -19.40
CA LEU A 231 0.77 9.80 -19.43
C LEU A 231 1.71 8.96 -20.33
N PRO A 232 1.97 7.69 -19.95
CA PRO A 232 2.68 6.79 -20.84
C PRO A 232 1.84 6.49 -22.08
N THR A 233 2.52 6.30 -23.20
CA THR A 233 1.92 5.63 -24.36
C THR A 233 1.68 4.16 -24.03
N GLU A 234 0.81 3.49 -24.79
CA GLU A 234 0.57 2.05 -24.62
C GLU A 234 1.87 1.21 -24.74
N PRO A 235 2.74 1.42 -25.75
CA PRO A 235 4.02 0.73 -25.82
C PRO A 235 4.93 0.96 -24.63
N GLU A 236 5.05 2.21 -24.16
CA GLU A 236 5.85 2.52 -22.97
C GLU A 236 5.30 1.77 -21.74
N TRP A 237 3.99 1.82 -21.53
CA TRP A 237 3.36 1.13 -20.41
C TRP A 237 3.60 -0.38 -20.47
N GLU A 238 3.42 -1.02 -21.64
CA GLU A 238 3.62 -2.46 -21.78
C GLU A 238 5.08 -2.87 -21.59
N VAL A 239 6.03 -2.13 -22.17
CA VAL A 239 7.48 -2.37 -21.99
C VAL A 239 7.86 -2.29 -20.50
N ALA A 240 7.35 -1.27 -19.80
CA ALA A 240 7.62 -1.11 -18.38
C ALA A 240 6.97 -2.21 -17.52
N ALA A 241 5.77 -2.68 -17.90
CA ALA A 241 5.05 -3.73 -17.18
C ALA A 241 5.68 -5.12 -17.38
N ARG A 242 6.09 -5.47 -18.61
CA ARG A 242 6.69 -6.79 -18.93
C ARG A 242 8.17 -6.89 -18.51
N GLY A 243 8.82 -5.76 -18.27
CA GLY A 243 10.24 -5.69 -17.95
C GLY A 243 11.15 -6.10 -19.12
N SER A 244 12.45 -6.15 -18.87
CA SER A 244 13.48 -6.41 -19.89
C SER A 244 13.37 -7.76 -20.61
N ARG A 245 12.71 -8.75 -19.99
CA ARG A 245 12.55 -10.10 -20.55
C ARG A 245 11.28 -10.28 -21.38
N GLY A 246 10.35 -9.33 -21.35
CA GLY A 246 9.09 -9.48 -22.06
C GLY A 246 8.21 -10.60 -21.49
N SER A 247 8.22 -10.82 -20.18
CA SER A 247 7.44 -11.92 -19.57
C SER A 247 5.93 -11.73 -19.71
N HIS A 248 5.17 -12.83 -19.60
CA HIS A 248 3.69 -12.79 -19.63
C HIS A 248 3.13 -11.94 -18.47
N TYR A 249 3.63 -12.15 -17.26
CA TYR A 249 3.36 -11.33 -16.08
C TYR A 249 4.63 -10.59 -15.65
N PRO A 250 4.51 -9.47 -14.91
CA PRO A 250 5.68 -8.74 -14.42
C PRO A 250 6.61 -9.57 -13.53
N TRP A 251 6.12 -10.67 -12.95
CA TRP A 251 6.87 -11.59 -12.10
C TRP A 251 7.22 -12.94 -12.78
N GLY A 252 6.88 -13.15 -14.05
CA GLY A 252 7.24 -14.37 -14.79
C GLY A 252 6.15 -14.87 -15.75
N GLU A 253 6.26 -16.12 -16.16
CA GLU A 253 5.35 -16.70 -17.17
C GLU A 253 4.04 -17.25 -16.57
N GLU A 254 4.06 -17.60 -15.29
CA GLU A 254 2.93 -18.22 -14.60
C GLU A 254 2.25 -17.24 -13.64
N TRP A 255 0.93 -17.41 -13.49
CA TRP A 255 0.16 -16.66 -12.51
C TRP A 255 0.59 -17.04 -11.08
N ALA A 256 0.89 -16.03 -10.26
CA ALA A 256 1.27 -16.22 -8.87
C ALA A 256 0.31 -15.46 -7.96
N ALA A 257 -0.52 -16.19 -7.22
CA ALA A 257 -1.44 -15.59 -6.27
C ALA A 257 -0.68 -14.74 -5.23
N GLY A 258 -1.24 -13.60 -4.86
CA GLY A 258 -0.62 -12.68 -3.90
C GLY A 258 0.52 -11.81 -4.46
N HIS A 259 0.77 -11.84 -5.78
CA HIS A 259 1.67 -10.91 -6.49
C HIS A 259 0.91 -9.72 -7.11
N ALA A 260 -0.42 -9.71 -7.04
CA ALA A 260 -1.24 -8.57 -7.41
C ALA A 260 -2.54 -8.53 -6.58
N ASN A 261 -3.26 -7.41 -6.65
CA ASN A 261 -4.61 -7.30 -6.08
C ASN A 261 -5.60 -8.01 -7.02
N GLY A 262 -5.62 -9.34 -6.96
CA GLY A 262 -6.56 -10.21 -7.66
C GLY A 262 -7.73 -10.64 -6.77
N GLU A 263 -8.67 -11.39 -7.34
CA GLU A 263 -9.83 -11.96 -6.63
C GLU A 263 -9.41 -12.85 -5.47
N GLU A 264 -8.31 -13.58 -5.62
CA GLU A 264 -7.73 -14.51 -4.65
C GLU A 264 -7.25 -13.83 -3.37
N THR A 265 -7.00 -12.52 -3.41
CA THR A 265 -6.66 -11.75 -2.20
C THR A 265 -7.87 -11.50 -1.31
N GLY A 266 -9.08 -11.58 -1.87
CA GLY A 266 -10.35 -11.34 -1.16
C GLY A 266 -10.55 -9.89 -0.72
N PHE A 267 -9.75 -8.94 -1.21
CA PHE A 267 -9.87 -7.53 -0.80
C PHE A 267 -11.14 -6.87 -1.33
N ASN A 268 -11.50 -7.14 -2.58
CA ASN A 268 -12.63 -6.54 -3.30
C ASN A 268 -12.66 -5.00 -3.33
N GLU A 269 -11.55 -4.36 -2.99
CA GLU A 269 -11.37 -2.91 -2.87
C GLU A 269 -9.97 -2.51 -3.33
N VAL A 270 -9.75 -1.20 -3.53
CA VAL A 270 -8.41 -0.63 -3.71
C VAL A 270 -7.57 -0.85 -2.45
N CYS A 271 -6.25 -0.95 -2.63
CA CYS A 271 -5.30 -1.11 -1.53
C CYS A 271 -4.16 -0.10 -1.70
N SER A 272 -3.42 0.17 -0.63
CA SER A 272 -2.23 1.03 -0.70
C SER A 272 -1.29 0.56 -1.80
N VAL A 273 -0.64 1.51 -2.49
CA VAL A 273 0.34 1.16 -3.52
C VAL A 273 1.55 0.45 -2.91
N GLY A 274 2.16 -0.44 -3.69
CA GLY A 274 3.38 -1.14 -3.29
C GLY A 274 3.18 -2.22 -2.23
N LEU A 275 1.98 -2.82 -2.13
CA LEU A 275 1.71 -3.89 -1.17
C LEU A 275 2.21 -5.28 -1.62
N PHE A 276 2.54 -5.47 -2.89
CA PHE A 276 3.04 -6.72 -3.47
C PHE A 276 4.50 -6.54 -3.91
N PRO A 277 5.49 -6.65 -3.01
CA PRO A 277 6.90 -6.58 -3.39
C PRO A 277 7.30 -7.73 -4.31
N GLU A 278 6.66 -8.90 -4.19
CA GLU A 278 6.96 -10.08 -5.01
C GLU A 278 6.51 -9.91 -6.47
N ALA A 279 5.63 -8.95 -6.74
CA ALA A 279 5.27 -8.55 -8.10
C ALA A 279 6.48 -8.00 -8.89
N ARG A 280 7.54 -7.62 -8.19
CA ARG A 280 8.77 -7.10 -8.79
C ARG A 280 9.70 -8.27 -9.06
N HIS A 281 9.88 -8.67 -10.31
CA HIS A 281 10.94 -9.61 -10.64
C HIS A 281 12.33 -9.02 -10.30
N HIS A 282 13.26 -9.91 -9.95
CA HIS A 282 14.65 -9.76 -9.50
C HIS A 282 15.60 -8.86 -10.34
N SER A 283 15.12 -8.10 -11.33
CA SER A 283 15.96 -7.09 -11.96
C SER A 283 15.24 -5.83 -12.40
N ASP A 284 14.05 -5.86 -13.01
CA ASP A 284 13.58 -4.69 -13.77
C ASP A 284 12.05 -4.60 -13.95
N ALA A 285 11.22 -5.12 -13.04
CA ALA A 285 9.77 -4.91 -13.14
C ALA A 285 9.41 -3.53 -12.58
N TRP A 286 9.05 -2.61 -13.48
CA TRP A 286 9.07 -1.18 -13.23
C TRP A 286 7.72 -0.61 -12.74
N ILE A 287 6.60 -1.33 -12.88
CA ILE A 287 5.26 -0.81 -12.54
C ILE A 287 4.41 -1.87 -11.85
N TRP A 288 3.56 -1.41 -10.94
CA TRP A 288 2.40 -2.14 -10.43
C TRP A 288 1.40 -2.50 -11.55
N PRO A 289 1.18 -3.78 -11.83
CA PRO A 289 0.05 -4.14 -12.66
C PRO A 289 -1.22 -3.96 -11.83
N GLY A 290 -2.24 -3.31 -12.37
CA GLY A 290 -3.49 -3.01 -11.67
C GLY A 290 -4.28 -4.25 -11.18
N ARG A 291 -5.59 -4.10 -11.02
CA ARG A 291 -6.46 -5.23 -10.67
C ARG A 291 -6.51 -6.24 -11.82
N TYR A 292 -6.19 -7.50 -11.56
CA TYR A 292 -6.46 -8.62 -12.47
C TYR A 292 -7.76 -9.32 -12.03
N GLY A 293 -8.75 -9.43 -12.91
CA GLY A 293 -10.02 -10.13 -12.65
C GLY A 293 -11.21 -9.61 -13.46
N SER A 294 -12.18 -10.49 -13.74
CA SER A 294 -13.33 -10.31 -14.65
C SER A 294 -14.53 -9.52 -14.07
N GLY A 295 -14.35 -8.77 -12.97
CA GLY A 295 -15.42 -8.00 -12.31
C GLY A 295 -15.58 -6.56 -12.80
N PRO A 296 -16.69 -5.86 -12.44
CA PRO A 296 -17.06 -4.57 -13.02
C PRO A 296 -15.97 -3.51 -12.84
N ARG A 297 -15.69 -2.81 -13.94
CA ARG A 297 -14.56 -1.90 -14.15
C ARG A 297 -14.63 -0.68 -13.23
N ARG A 298 -13.87 -0.71 -12.13
CA ARG A 298 -13.33 0.50 -11.50
C ARG A 298 -11.82 0.49 -11.70
N SER A 299 -11.39 0.73 -12.93
CA SER A 299 -9.97 0.96 -13.21
C SER A 299 -9.60 2.33 -12.65
N GLY A 300 -8.70 2.37 -11.66
CA GLY A 300 -7.94 3.59 -11.41
C GLY A 300 -7.29 4.05 -12.71
N ALA A 301 -7.20 5.36 -12.90
CA ALA A 301 -6.57 5.91 -14.09
C ALA A 301 -5.17 5.29 -14.23
N ARG A 302 -4.82 4.88 -15.46
CA ARG A 302 -3.47 4.43 -15.80
C ARG A 302 -2.58 5.67 -15.79
N THR A 303 -2.21 6.11 -14.60
CA THR A 303 -1.36 7.28 -14.33
C THR A 303 -0.02 6.81 -13.81
#